data_AF-A0A7W1QM96-F1
#
_entry.id   AF-A0A7W1QM96-F1
#
_cell.length_a   1.000
_cell.length_b   1.000
_cell.length_c   1.000
_cell.angle_alpha   90.00
_cell.angle_beta   90.00
_cell.angle_gamma   90.00
#
_symmetry.space_group_name_H-M   'P 1'
#
loop_
_entity.id
_entity.type
_entity.pdbx_description
1 polymer ?
#
loop_
_entity_poly.entity_id
_entity_poly.type
_entity_poly.pdbx_seq_one_letter_code
_entity_poly.pdbx_strand_id
1 'polypeptide(L)'
;MYTSIVGRVGSNLRRYTALSAGAWALAFGPASLAGQNQDAILTGKVSDAESNEAISGARVFVPGTVMSTSTRLDGTYRLRLIPGTQEVRVTYIGYGVGRDTIQ
;
A
#
# COMPACT_ATOMS: atom_id res chain seq x y z
N MET A 1 21.19 37.84 30.54
CA MET A 1 21.03 36.49 29.96
C MET A 1 22.32 36.19 29.20
N TYR A 2 23.20 35.43 29.86
CA TYR A 2 24.56 35.04 29.45
C TYR A 2 24.52 34.14 28.20
N THR A 3 25.56 33.98 27.37
CA THR A 3 26.84 34.64 27.21
C THR A 3 27.42 34.13 25.90
N SER A 4 28.20 34.99 25.27
CA SER A 4 29.10 34.76 24.17
C SER A 4 30.23 33.76 24.46
N ILE A 5 30.73 33.15 23.38
CA ILE A 5 32.17 32.97 23.05
C ILE A 5 33.00 31.96 23.87
N VAL A 6 34.02 31.43 23.18
CA VAL A 6 35.17 30.63 23.62
C VAL A 6 34.92 29.11 23.52
N GLY A 7 35.79 28.31 22.90
CA GLY A 7 37.15 28.54 22.47
C GLY A 7 37.66 27.45 21.55
N ARG A 8 38.70 27.78 20.80
CA ARG A 8 40.08 27.33 21.02
C ARG A 8 40.35 25.97 20.36
N VAL A 9 41.04 26.02 19.22
CA VAL A 9 42.51 25.88 19.11
C VAL A 9 42.84 24.41 18.98
N GLY A 10 43.43 24.10 17.83
CA GLY A 10 43.70 22.74 17.41
C GLY A 10 44.79 22.05 18.22
N SER A 11 45.09 20.82 17.80
CA SER A 11 46.45 20.33 17.59
C SER A 11 46.37 18.83 17.28
N ASN A 12 46.93 18.50 16.12
CA ASN A 12 47.86 17.40 15.90
C ASN A 12 47.60 16.08 16.65
N LEU A 13 47.16 15.10 15.85
CA LEU A 13 47.86 13.83 15.64
C LEU A 13 48.63 13.30 16.87
N ARG A 14 47.96 12.46 17.66
CA ARG A 14 48.64 11.46 18.47
C ARG A 14 48.21 10.07 18.03
N ARG A 15 49.16 9.44 17.32
CA ARG A 15 49.19 8.03 16.97
C ARG A 15 49.00 7.20 18.26
N TYR A 16 47.95 6.38 18.31
CA TYR A 16 47.89 5.26 19.23
C TYR A 16 48.23 3.98 18.46
N THR A 17 49.45 3.54 18.72
CA THR A 17 49.99 2.19 18.53
C THR A 17 48.91 1.15 18.81
N ALA A 18 48.55 0.35 17.81
CA ALA A 18 49.03 -1.01 17.66
C ALA A 18 48.81 -1.85 18.93
N LEU A 19 47.81 -2.73 18.91
CA LEU A 19 47.99 -4.16 18.68
C LEU A 19 46.74 -4.94 19.09
N SER A 20 46.37 -5.84 18.19
CA SER A 20 45.78 -7.16 18.45
C SER A 20 44.35 -7.29 18.97
N ALA A 21 43.64 -8.13 18.20
CA ALA A 21 42.57 -9.05 18.60
C ALA A 21 41.15 -8.48 18.68
N GLY A 22 40.30 -9.00 17.80
CA GLY A 22 38.86 -9.04 18.03
C GLY A 22 38.01 -8.69 16.82
N ALA A 23 37.87 -9.65 15.91
CA ALA A 23 36.70 -9.90 15.05
C ALA A 23 35.95 -8.68 14.48
N TRP A 24 36.13 -8.45 13.18
CA TRP A 24 35.18 -7.74 12.32
C TRP A 24 33.84 -8.50 12.30
N ALA A 25 32.95 -8.20 13.23
CA ALA A 25 31.57 -8.69 13.19
C ALA A 25 30.75 -7.81 12.22
N LEU A 26 30.91 -8.06 10.91
CA LEU A 26 29.92 -7.66 9.91
C LEU A 26 28.66 -8.51 10.11
N ALA A 27 27.83 -8.14 11.08
CA ALA A 27 26.50 -8.70 11.24
C ALA A 27 25.51 -7.97 10.32
N PHE A 28 25.72 -8.07 9.00
CA PHE A 28 24.63 -7.86 8.04
C PHE A 28 23.84 -9.16 7.96
N GLY A 29 22.91 -9.36 8.90
CA GLY A 29 21.91 -10.41 8.76
C GLY A 29 21.09 -10.14 7.49
N PRO A 30 20.72 -11.17 6.71
CA PRO A 30 19.84 -10.96 5.57
C PRO A 30 18.52 -10.41 6.09
N ALA A 31 18.22 -9.14 5.77
CA ALA A 31 16.88 -8.61 5.96
C ALA A 31 15.96 -9.49 5.11
N SER A 32 15.13 -10.29 5.77
CA SER A 32 14.11 -11.09 5.10
C SER A 32 13.23 -10.14 4.29
N LEU A 33 13.44 -10.12 2.97
CA LEU A 33 12.50 -9.55 2.01
C LEU A 33 11.28 -10.45 2.01
N ALA A 34 10.46 -10.37 3.05
CA ALA A 34 9.12 -10.93 3.02
C ALA A 34 8.40 -10.22 1.87
N GLY A 35 8.19 -10.94 0.77
CA GLY A 35 7.39 -10.48 -0.35
C GLY A 35 6.07 -9.96 0.17
N GLN A 36 5.90 -8.65 0.13
CA GLN A 36 4.68 -7.98 0.54
C GLN A 36 3.64 -8.24 -0.55
N ASN A 37 3.01 -9.42 -0.52
CA ASN A 37 1.76 -9.65 -1.26
C ASN A 37 0.71 -8.76 -0.58
N GLN A 38 0.70 -7.50 -0.98
CA GLN A 38 -0.28 -6.53 -0.52
C GLN A 38 -1.55 -6.84 -1.30
N ASP A 39 -2.41 -7.67 -0.75
CA ASP A 39 -3.78 -7.76 -1.22
C ASP A 39 -4.54 -6.54 -0.65
N ALA A 40 -5.11 -5.70 -1.52
CA ALA A 40 -6.06 -4.67 -1.13
C ALA A 40 -7.48 -5.23 -1.16
N ILE A 41 -8.35 -4.69 -0.31
CA ILE A 41 -9.78 -5.01 -0.31
C ILE A 41 -10.55 -3.74 -0.66
N LEU A 42 -11.16 -3.73 -1.84
CA LEU A 42 -12.12 -2.71 -2.22
C LEU A 42 -13.50 -3.10 -1.70
N THR A 43 -14.09 -2.22 -0.91
CA THR A 43 -15.45 -2.36 -0.41
C THR A 43 -16.29 -1.18 -0.87
N GLY A 44 -17.52 -1.46 -1.27
CA GLY A 44 -18.46 -0.42 -1.66
C GLY A 44 -19.88 -0.93 -1.74
N LYS A 45 -20.79 -0.06 -2.20
CA LYS A 45 -22.19 -0.38 -2.44
C LYS A 45 -22.57 0.02 -3.87
N VAL A 46 -23.32 -0.82 -4.55
CA VAL A 46 -23.91 -0.54 -5.85
C VAL A 46 -25.39 -0.29 -5.65
N SER A 47 -25.86 0.86 -6.13
CA SER A 47 -27.26 1.25 -6.10
C SER A 47 -27.68 1.82 -7.44
N ASP A 48 -28.98 1.74 -7.71
CA ASP A 48 -29.63 2.39 -8.84
C ASP A 48 -29.52 3.92 -8.70
N ALA A 49 -29.28 4.61 -9.82
CA ALA A 49 -29.09 6.06 -9.81
C ALA A 49 -30.41 6.85 -9.68
N GLU A 50 -31.54 6.28 -10.10
CA GLU A 50 -32.85 6.91 -10.08
C GLU A 50 -33.62 6.57 -8.80
N SER A 51 -33.66 5.29 -8.41
CA SER A 51 -34.42 4.82 -7.26
C SER A 51 -33.61 4.74 -5.96
N ASN A 52 -32.27 4.82 -6.05
CA ASN A 52 -31.35 4.59 -4.93
C ASN A 52 -31.50 3.18 -4.30
N GLU A 53 -32.13 2.26 -5.02
CA GLU A 53 -32.32 0.88 -4.60
C GLU A 53 -31.01 0.11 -4.70
N ALA A 54 -30.75 -0.78 -3.74
CA ALA A 54 -29.55 -1.60 -3.74
C ALA A 54 -29.61 -2.65 -4.87
N ILE A 55 -28.58 -2.70 -5.71
CA ILE A 55 -28.53 -3.68 -6.80
C ILE A 55 -27.78 -4.92 -6.35
N SER A 56 -28.52 -6.01 -6.17
CA SER A 56 -27.95 -7.32 -5.87
C SER A 56 -27.58 -8.09 -7.14
N GLY A 57 -26.51 -8.90 -7.09
CA GLY A 57 -26.07 -9.69 -8.23
C GLY A 57 -25.36 -8.90 -9.35
N ALA A 58 -25.08 -7.61 -9.15
CA ALA A 58 -24.22 -6.85 -10.05
C ALA A 58 -22.79 -7.41 -10.00
N ARG A 59 -22.17 -7.58 -11.17
CA ARG A 59 -20.79 -8.03 -11.31
C ARG A 59 -19.86 -6.84 -11.28
N VAL A 60 -18.96 -6.83 -10.29
CA VAL A 60 -17.89 -5.85 -10.13
C VAL A 60 -16.57 -6.53 -10.51
N PHE A 61 -15.82 -5.96 -11.45
CA PHE A 61 -14.57 -6.56 -11.94
C PHE A 61 -13.55 -5.53 -12.39
N VAL A 62 -12.29 -5.94 -12.43
CA VAL A 62 -11.18 -5.12 -12.96
C VAL A 62 -10.83 -5.62 -14.35
N PRO A 63 -11.00 -4.81 -15.41
CA PRO A 63 -10.68 -5.20 -16.78
C PRO A 63 -9.22 -5.66 -16.92
N GLY A 64 -9.00 -6.71 -17.72
CA GLY A 64 -7.66 -7.27 -17.93
C GLY A 64 -7.14 -8.15 -16.78
N THR A 65 -7.93 -8.35 -15.72
CA THR A 65 -7.59 -9.25 -14.61
C THR A 65 -8.66 -10.33 -14.43
N VAL A 66 -8.35 -11.35 -13.63
CA VAL A 66 -9.33 -12.35 -13.18
C VAL A 66 -10.12 -11.90 -11.94
N MET A 67 -9.86 -10.68 -11.44
CA MET A 67 -10.42 -10.18 -10.20
C MET A 67 -11.84 -9.68 -10.43
N SER A 68 -12.80 -10.42 -9.88
CA SER A 68 -14.22 -10.09 -9.95
C SER A 68 -14.95 -10.56 -8.70
N THR A 69 -16.08 -9.91 -8.42
CA THR A 69 -16.99 -10.24 -7.32
C THR A 69 -18.42 -9.87 -7.72
N SER A 70 -19.40 -10.39 -6.98
CA SER A 70 -20.81 -10.03 -7.13
C SER A 70 -21.30 -9.24 -5.92
N THR A 71 -22.21 -8.30 -6.13
CA THR A 71 -22.87 -7.59 -5.03
C THR A 71 -23.83 -8.51 -4.27
N ARG A 72 -23.95 -8.27 -2.96
CA ARG A 72 -24.88 -8.94 -2.06
C ARG A 72 -26.30 -8.37 -2.18
N LEU A 73 -27.24 -8.93 -1.42
CA LEU A 73 -28.64 -8.49 -1.37
C LEU A 73 -28.80 -7.02 -0.99
N ASP A 74 -27.92 -6.49 -0.15
CA ASP A 74 -27.86 -5.09 0.27
C ASP A 74 -27.07 -4.19 -0.69
N GLY A 75 -26.68 -4.72 -1.86
CA GLY A 75 -25.87 -4.02 -2.86
C GLY A 75 -24.39 -3.89 -2.49
N THR A 76 -23.96 -4.40 -1.33
CA THR A 76 -22.56 -4.30 -0.92
C THR A 76 -21.68 -5.29 -1.65
N TYR A 77 -20.43 -4.92 -1.89
CA TYR A 77 -19.43 -5.81 -2.47
C TYR A 77 -18.11 -5.73 -1.72
N ARG A 78 -17.33 -6.80 -1.83
CA ARG A 78 -15.95 -6.90 -1.35
C ARG A 78 -15.13 -7.56 -2.44
N LEU A 79 -14.26 -6.79 -3.08
CA LEU A 79 -13.36 -7.26 -4.13
C LEU A 79 -11.93 -7.24 -3.60
N ARG A 80 -11.26 -8.38 -3.66
CA ARG A 80 -9.82 -8.46 -3.39
C ARG A 80 -9.08 -8.11 -4.67
N LEU A 81 -8.16 -7.16 -4.59
CA LEU A 81 -7.39 -6.69 -5.72
C LEU A 81 -5.94 -6.36 -5.39
N ILE A 82 -5.10 -6.26 -6.42
CA ILE A 82 -3.72 -5.79 -6.28
C ILE A 82 -3.75 -4.25 -6.18
N PRO A 83 -3.08 -3.65 -5.19
CA PRO A 83 -2.96 -2.20 -5.06
C PRO A 83 -2.36 -1.57 -6.30
N GLY A 84 -2.89 -0.42 -6.67
CA GLY A 84 -2.46 0.34 -7.84
C GLY A 84 -3.63 1.04 -8.51
N THR A 85 -3.29 1.95 -9.43
CA THR A 85 -4.31 2.67 -10.20
C THR A 85 -4.92 1.76 -11.25
N GLN A 86 -6.20 1.45 -11.09
CA GLN A 86 -6.92 0.59 -12.03
C GLN A 86 -8.40 0.99 -12.13
N GLU A 87 -8.98 0.70 -13.29
CA GLU A 87 -10.40 0.91 -13.53
C GLU A 87 -11.20 -0.28 -12.98
N VAL A 88 -12.26 0.01 -12.23
CA VAL A 88 -13.24 -0.97 -11.77
C VAL A 88 -14.50 -0.76 -12.59
N ARG A 89 -15.06 -1.86 -13.10
CA ARG A 89 -16.31 -1.86 -13.85
C ARG A 89 -17.39 -2.60 -13.09
N VAL A 90 -18.59 -2.04 -13.15
CA VAL A 90 -19.80 -2.65 -12.60
C VAL A 90 -20.77 -2.91 -13.75
N THR A 91 -21.26 -4.14 -13.84
CA THR A 91 -22.21 -4.57 -14.87
C THR A 91 -23.35 -5.34 -14.24
N TYR A 92 -24.56 -5.06 -14.69
CA TYR A 92 -25.74 -5.79 -14.30
C TYR A 92 -26.70 -5.86 -15.49
N ILE A 93 -27.47 -6.94 -15.59
CA ILE A 93 -28.35 -7.17 -16.74
C ILE A 93 -29.44 -6.11 -16.74
N GLY A 94 -29.66 -5.45 -17.88
CA GLY A 94 -30.63 -4.36 -18.02
C GLY A 94 -30.10 -2.98 -17.60
N TYR A 95 -28.86 -2.88 -17.14
CA TYR A 95 -28.23 -1.64 -16.69
C TYR A 95 -27.07 -1.21 -17.58
N GLY A 96 -26.79 0.09 -17.58
CA GLY A 96 -25.55 0.63 -18.13
C GLY A 96 -24.31 0.15 -17.38
N VAL A 97 -23.15 0.19 -18.04
CA VAL A 97 -21.87 -0.16 -17.42
C VAL A 97 -21.37 1.01 -16.58
N GLY A 98 -21.26 0.82 -15.28
CA GLY A 98 -20.58 1.76 -14.38
C GLY A 98 -19.07 1.61 -14.49
N ARG A 99 -18.33 2.72 -14.51
CA ARG A 99 -16.86 2.74 -14.52
C ARG A 99 -16.37 3.68 -13.45
N ASP A 100 -15.41 3.23 -12.67
CA ASP A 100 -14.78 4.04 -11.63
C ASP A 100 -13.26 3.78 -11.63
N THR A 101 -12.46 4.78 -11.29
CA THR A 101 -10.99 4.63 -11.21
C THR A 101 -10.58 4.70 -9.74
N ILE A 102 -9.91 3.64 -9.27
CA ILE A 102 -9.36 3.59 -7.92
C ILE A 102 -7.84 3.81 -7.97
N GLN A 103 -7.25 4.44 -6.94
CA GLN A 103 -5.80 4.67 -6.81
C GLN A 103 -5.25 4.04 -5.54
#